data_AF-A0A9R1HY07-F1
#
_entry.id   AF-A0A9R1HY07-F1
#
_cell.length_a   1.000
_cell.length_b   1.000
_cell.length_c   1.000
_cell.angle_alpha   90.00
_cell.angle_beta   90.00
_cell.angle_gamma   90.00
#
_symmetry.space_group_name_H-M   'P 1'
#
loop_
_entity.id
_entity.type
_entity.pdbx_description
1 polymer ?
#
loop_
_entity_poly.entity_id
_entity_poly.type
_entity_poly.pdbx_seq_one_letter_code
_entity_poly.pdbx_strand_id
1 'polypeptide(L)'
;MIHPKKLAQLAKKWQRKVAAGAGGQQASECCSTVADKGHCVVYSADGVRFEVPLAYLGTTVFVELLRMAGEEFGFASSEGGRITLPCDATVIEYVLCLVRRDASEEVERAFLSSIAGHCHGQDASMGLAHQFALCT
;
A
#
# COMPACT_ATOMS: atom_id res chain seq x y z
N MET A 1 -15.46 -43.86 -20.64
CA MET A 1 -16.41 -42.73 -20.78
C MET A 1 -16.74 -42.17 -19.40
N ILE A 2 -16.46 -40.89 -19.14
CA ILE A 2 -16.79 -40.26 -17.86
C ILE A 2 -18.27 -39.84 -17.89
N HIS A 3 -19.06 -40.26 -16.89
CA HIS A 3 -20.49 -39.95 -16.81
C HIS A 3 -20.76 -38.45 -16.56
N PRO A 4 -21.79 -37.85 -17.18
CA PRO A 4 -22.12 -36.42 -17.03
C PRO A 4 -22.31 -35.99 -15.57
N LYS A 5 -22.83 -36.90 -14.72
CA LYS A 5 -23.06 -36.67 -13.29
C LYS A 5 -21.74 -36.52 -12.51
N LYS A 6 -20.66 -37.22 -12.91
CA LYS A 6 -19.32 -37.05 -12.32
C LYS A 6 -18.72 -35.69 -12.68
N LEU A 7 -18.96 -35.19 -13.91
CA LEU A 7 -18.48 -33.89 -14.36
C LEU A 7 -19.16 -32.74 -13.61
N ALA A 8 -20.48 -32.84 -13.39
CA ALA A 8 -21.24 -31.89 -12.57
C ALA A 8 -20.83 -31.91 -11.08
N GLN A 9 -20.47 -33.08 -10.54
CA GLN A 9 -19.96 -33.20 -9.17
C GLN A 9 -18.56 -32.59 -9.02
N LEU A 10 -17.69 -32.72 -10.03
CA LEU A 10 -16.39 -32.06 -10.04
C LEU A 10 -16.56 -30.54 -10.11
N ALA A 11 -17.39 -30.02 -11.03
CA ALA A 11 -17.64 -28.57 -11.17
C ALA A 11 -18.15 -27.92 -9.86
N LYS A 12 -19.07 -28.57 -9.13
CA LYS A 12 -19.52 -28.09 -7.81
C LYS A 12 -18.41 -28.06 -6.75
N LYS A 13 -17.40 -28.92 -6.87
CA LYS A 13 -16.25 -28.97 -5.95
C LYS A 13 -15.26 -27.85 -6.23
N TRP A 14 -15.14 -27.41 -7.49
CA TRP A 14 -14.35 -26.23 -7.86
C TRP A 14 -15.02 -24.92 -7.42
N GLN A 15 -16.35 -24.82 -7.49
CA GLN A 15 -17.07 -23.61 -7.02
C GLN A 15 -16.88 -23.31 -5.53
N ARG A 16 -16.63 -24.34 -4.69
CA ARG A 16 -16.33 -24.14 -3.25
C ARG A 16 -14.90 -23.71 -2.95
N LYS A 17 -13.98 -23.78 -3.92
CA LYS A 17 -12.59 -23.33 -3.77
C LYS A 17 -12.31 -21.95 -4.39
N VAL A 18 -13.25 -21.37 -5.13
CA VAL A 18 -13.11 -20.01 -5.70
C VAL A 18 -14.00 -18.99 -4.96
N ALA A 19 -15.00 -19.44 -4.19
CA ALA A 19 -15.80 -18.60 -3.29
C ALA A 19 -15.31 -18.61 -1.83
N ALA A 20 -14.12 -19.18 -1.58
CA ALA A 20 -13.43 -19.14 -0.30
C ALA A 20 -12.00 -18.63 -0.51
N GLY A 21 -11.89 -17.35 -0.90
CA GLY A 21 -10.69 -16.56 -0.64
C GLY A 21 -10.58 -16.29 0.87
N ALA A 22 -10.44 -17.35 1.67
CA ALA A 22 -9.81 -17.26 2.98
C ALA A 22 -8.33 -16.96 2.71
N GLY A 23 -7.74 -15.93 3.32
CA GLY A 23 -7.67 -15.90 4.77
C GLY A 23 -6.77 -17.06 5.22
N GLY A 24 -5.46 -16.85 5.14
CA GLY A 24 -4.46 -17.90 5.32
C GLY A 24 -3.03 -17.37 5.36
N GLN A 25 -2.77 -16.47 6.31
CA GLN A 25 -1.56 -16.42 7.15
C GLN A 25 -0.19 -16.40 6.46
N GLN A 26 0.32 -15.19 6.20
CA GLN A 26 1.53 -14.67 6.87
C GLN A 26 1.55 -13.14 6.75
N ALA A 27 0.54 -12.48 7.31
CA ALA A 27 0.60 -11.06 7.61
C ALA A 27 0.77 -10.95 9.12
N SER A 28 1.95 -10.45 9.50
CA SER A 28 2.35 -10.14 10.85
C SER A 28 1.21 -9.51 11.64
N GLU A 29 1.04 -9.96 12.87
CA GLU A 29 0.16 -9.35 13.85
C GLU A 29 0.47 -7.86 13.97
N CYS A 30 -0.36 -7.02 13.35
CA CYS A 30 -0.37 -5.59 13.65
C CYS A 30 -1.78 -5.05 13.86
N CYS A 31 -2.85 -5.71 13.38
CA CYS A 31 -4.23 -5.30 13.70
C CYS A 31 -5.19 -6.48 13.58
N SER A 32 -5.63 -7.03 14.72
CA SER A 32 -6.72 -7.99 14.78
C SER A 32 -8.08 -7.28 14.85
N THR A 33 -9.00 -7.78 14.02
CA THR A 33 -10.44 -7.93 14.26
C THR A 33 -11.29 -6.69 14.59
N VAL A 34 -12.15 -6.32 13.62
CA VAL A 34 -13.55 -5.87 13.77
C VAL A 34 -14.00 -5.54 15.20
N ALA A 35 -13.61 -4.37 15.70
CA ALA A 35 -14.26 -3.65 16.79
C ALA A 35 -13.81 -2.18 16.71
N ASP A 36 -14.77 -1.28 16.83
CA ASP A 36 -14.68 0.16 16.57
C ASP A 36 -13.55 0.89 17.35
N LYS A 37 -12.80 1.75 16.63
CA LYS A 37 -11.96 2.88 17.11
C LYS A 37 -10.55 2.62 17.64
N GLY A 38 -9.67 2.09 16.80
CA GLY A 38 -8.21 2.28 16.94
C GLY A 38 -7.67 3.34 15.98
N HIS A 39 -6.57 3.99 16.38
CA HIS A 39 -5.69 4.72 15.45
C HIS A 39 -4.37 3.96 15.38
N CYS A 40 -3.77 3.89 14.19
CA CYS A 40 -2.36 3.57 14.07
C CYS A 40 -1.55 4.86 13.97
N VAL A 41 -0.27 4.73 14.27
CA VAL A 41 0.69 5.80 14.03
C VAL A 41 1.45 5.48 12.76
N VAL A 42 1.41 6.38 11.79
CA VAL A 42 2.25 6.32 10.58
C VAL A 42 3.20 7.51 10.56
N TYR A 43 4.31 7.35 9.88
CA TYR A 43 5.31 8.39 9.68
C TYR A 43 5.45 8.71 8.20
N SER A 44 5.69 9.97 7.87
CA SER A 44 6.12 10.36 6.53
C SER A 44 7.61 10.09 6.31
N ALA A 45 8.05 10.22 5.06
CA ALA A 45 9.45 10.13 4.67
C ALA A 45 10.33 11.19 5.36
N ASP A 46 9.78 12.36 5.69
CA ASP A 46 10.42 13.43 6.49
C ASP A 46 10.28 13.22 8.01
N GLY A 47 9.70 12.09 8.45
CA GLY A 47 9.64 11.69 9.86
C GLY A 47 8.50 12.31 10.67
N VAL A 48 7.54 12.97 10.02
CA VAL A 48 6.36 13.57 10.68
C VAL A 48 5.37 12.47 11.07
N ARG A 49 4.86 12.55 12.30
CA ARG A 49 3.94 11.57 12.87
C ARG A 49 2.49 11.92 12.57
N PHE A 50 1.72 10.94 12.09
CA PHE A 50 0.27 11.04 11.87
C PHE A 50 -0.48 9.96 12.62
N GLU A 51 -1.59 10.34 13.26
CA GLU A 51 -2.55 9.39 13.83
C GLU A 51 -3.66 9.11 12.83
N VAL A 52 -3.70 7.87 12.35
CA VAL A 52 -4.56 7.45 11.24
C VAL A 52 -5.59 6.47 11.78
N PRO A 53 -6.90 6.71 11.61
CA PRO A 53 -7.91 5.73 11.97
C PRO A 53 -7.65 4.40 11.28
N LEU A 54 -7.72 3.29 12.02
CA LEU A 54 -7.51 1.96 11.44
C LEU A 54 -8.47 1.66 10.29
N ALA A 55 -9.66 2.27 10.29
CA ALA A 55 -10.64 2.19 9.21
C ALA A 55 -10.08 2.68 7.86
N TYR A 56 -9.08 3.56 7.85
CA TYR A 56 -8.50 4.10 6.61
C TYR A 56 -7.51 3.13 5.97
N LEU A 57 -6.92 2.22 6.74
CA LEU A 57 -5.90 1.31 6.23
C LEU A 57 -6.44 0.31 5.19
N GLY A 58 -7.76 0.13 5.14
CA GLY A 58 -8.43 -0.68 4.11
C GLY A 58 -8.81 0.07 2.84
N THR A 59 -8.58 1.39 2.76
CA THR A 59 -8.86 2.17 1.55
C THR A 59 -7.82 1.90 0.48
N THR A 60 -8.20 1.96 -0.80
CA THR A 60 -7.32 1.68 -1.94
C THR A 60 -6.02 2.49 -1.86
N VAL A 61 -6.12 3.77 -1.51
CA VAL A 61 -4.96 4.66 -1.39
C VAL A 61 -4.01 4.21 -0.29
N PHE A 62 -4.50 3.87 0.90
CA PHE A 62 -3.64 3.41 1.99
C PHE A 62 -3.06 2.02 1.73
N VAL A 63 -3.82 1.11 1.13
CA VAL A 63 -3.32 -0.22 0.77
C VAL A 63 -2.13 -0.10 -0.17
N GLU A 64 -2.21 0.78 -1.16
CA GLU A 64 -1.13 1.00 -2.11
C GLU A 64 0.09 1.66 -1.46
N LEU A 65 -0.12 2.68 -0.61
CA LEU A 65 0.97 3.31 0.14
C LEU A 65 1.67 2.33 1.08
N LEU A 66 0.93 1.44 1.74
CA LEU A 66 1.48 0.39 2.59
C LEU A 66 2.22 -0.67 1.78
N ARG A 67 1.74 -1.00 0.58
CA ARG A 67 2.47 -1.88 -0.34
C ARG A 67 3.83 -1.28 -0.70
N MET A 68 3.83 -0.01 -1.13
CA MET A 68 5.06 0.72 -1.46
C MET A 68 6.00 0.83 -0.26
N ALA A 69 5.48 1.16 0.93
CA ALA A 69 6.25 1.19 2.16
C ALA A 69 6.90 -0.16 2.50
N GLY A 70 6.17 -1.26 2.31
CA GLY A 70 6.68 -2.60 2.54
C GLY A 70 7.79 -3.01 1.57
N GLU A 71 7.72 -2.52 0.33
CA GLU A 71 8.75 -2.74 -0.69
C GLU A 71 10.02 -1.94 -0.41
N GLU A 72 9.90 -0.71 0.08
CA GLU A 72 11.04 0.18 0.33
C GLU A 72 11.69 -0.06 1.70
N PHE A 73 10.89 -0.09 2.77
CA PHE A 73 11.39 -0.12 4.15
C PHE A 73 11.32 -1.51 4.79
N GLY A 74 10.45 -2.38 4.26
CA GLY A 74 10.14 -3.66 4.89
C GLY A 74 9.36 -3.50 6.20
N PHE A 75 8.59 -4.53 6.55
CA PHE A 75 7.82 -4.57 7.80
C PHE A 75 8.36 -5.60 8.82
N ALA A 76 9.50 -6.23 8.52
CA ALA A 76 10.03 -7.32 9.34
C ALA A 76 10.76 -6.80 10.59
N SER A 77 10.01 -6.73 11.70
CA SER A 77 10.30 -6.77 13.16
C SER A 77 11.65 -6.35 13.78
N SER A 78 12.65 -5.81 13.07
CA SER A 78 13.90 -5.36 13.71
C SER A 78 13.84 -3.92 14.23
N GLU A 79 12.92 -3.08 13.72
CA GLU A 79 12.81 -1.64 14.05
C GLU A 79 11.44 -1.28 14.64
N GLY A 80 10.96 -2.08 15.60
CA GLY A 80 9.84 -1.69 16.47
C GLY A 80 8.47 -1.52 15.81
N GLY A 81 8.27 -2.02 14.59
CA GLY A 81 6.97 -1.98 13.91
C GLY A 81 6.53 -0.57 13.47
N ARG A 82 7.48 0.36 13.26
CA ARG A 82 7.17 1.69 12.75
C ARG A 82 6.71 1.61 11.28
N ILE A 83 5.54 2.17 10.97
CA ILE A 83 5.03 2.28 9.61
C ILE A 83 5.47 3.62 9.04
N THR A 84 6.47 3.63 8.17
CA THR A 84 6.89 4.82 7.42
C THR A 84 6.35 4.72 6.00
N LEU A 85 5.60 5.73 5.55
CA LEU A 85 5.10 5.81 4.18
C LEU A 85 6.14 6.51 3.28
N PRO A 86 6.25 6.10 2.00
CA PRO A 86 7.24 6.63 1.04
C PRO A 86 6.79 7.97 0.43
N CYS A 87 6.24 8.86 1.26
CA CYS A 87 5.72 10.15 0.86
C CYS A 87 5.99 11.17 1.97
N ASP A 88 6.19 12.43 1.60
CA ASP A 88 6.31 13.52 2.56
C ASP A 88 4.99 13.81 3.30
N ALA A 89 5.09 14.61 4.38
CA ALA A 89 3.96 15.01 5.20
C ALA A 89 2.79 15.63 4.40
N THR A 90 3.07 16.44 3.38
CA THR A 90 2.03 17.13 2.58
C THR A 90 1.19 16.13 1.80
N VAL A 91 1.84 15.13 1.23
CA VAL A 91 1.16 14.06 0.51
C VAL A 91 0.31 13.22 1.46
N ILE A 92 0.80 12.90 2.66
CA ILE A 92 0.00 12.16 3.66
C ILE A 92 -1.22 12.96 4.12
N GLU A 93 -1.09 14.27 4.36
CA GLU A 93 -2.23 15.13 4.68
C GLU A 93 -3.28 15.13 3.55
N TYR A 94 -2.83 15.17 2.30
CA TYR A 94 -3.72 15.09 1.14
C TYR A 94 -4.43 13.73 1.05
N VAL A 95 -3.72 12.63 1.30
CA VAL A 95 -4.31 11.27 1.36
C VAL A 95 -5.39 11.18 2.42
N LEU A 96 -5.11 11.68 3.64
CA LEU A 96 -6.10 11.72 4.70
C LEU A 96 -7.31 12.56 4.30
N CYS A 97 -7.09 13.65 3.57
CA CYS A 97 -8.17 14.47 3.04
C CYS A 97 -9.01 13.76 1.98
N LEU A 98 -8.40 13.00 1.06
CA LEU A 98 -9.11 12.21 0.05
C LEU A 98 -10.01 11.16 0.71
N VAL A 99 -9.44 10.39 1.64
CA VAL A 99 -10.16 9.32 2.33
C VAL A 99 -11.29 9.87 3.21
N ARG A 100 -11.04 10.96 3.96
CA ARG A 100 -12.07 11.63 4.78
C ARG A 100 -13.27 12.14 4.00
N ARG A 101 -13.09 12.42 2.71
CA ARG A 101 -14.13 12.97 1.84
C ARG A 101 -14.76 11.92 0.94
N ASP A 102 -14.39 10.65 1.09
CA ASP A 102 -14.82 9.56 0.22
C ASP A 102 -14.65 9.94 -1.26
N ALA A 103 -13.42 10.32 -1.63
CA ALA A 103 -13.09 10.66 -3.01
C ALA A 103 -13.45 9.52 -3.97
N SER A 104 -13.82 9.86 -5.20
CA SER A 104 -14.17 8.84 -6.19
C SER A 104 -12.95 7.99 -6.58
N GLU A 105 -13.19 6.75 -6.97
CA GLU A 105 -12.11 5.83 -7.39
C GLU A 105 -11.26 6.42 -8.53
N GLU A 106 -11.85 7.23 -9.42
CA GLU A 106 -11.11 7.90 -10.49
C GLU A 106 -10.09 8.89 -9.93
N VAL A 107 -10.47 9.65 -8.89
CA VAL A 107 -9.58 10.59 -8.21
C VAL A 107 -8.48 9.84 -7.46
N GLU A 108 -8.83 8.76 -6.76
CA GLU A 108 -7.85 7.91 -6.07
C GLU A 108 -6.84 7.31 -7.06
N ARG A 109 -7.30 6.76 -8.19
CA ARG A 109 -6.44 6.20 -9.24
C ARG A 109 -5.55 7.26 -9.87
N ALA A 110 -6.08 8.45 -10.17
CA ALA A 110 -5.30 9.54 -10.73
C ALA A 110 -4.20 10.00 -9.75
N PHE A 111 -4.54 10.11 -8.47
CA PHE A 111 -3.58 10.41 -7.42
C PHE A 111 -2.48 9.34 -7.32
N LEU A 112 -2.86 8.05 -7.21
CA LEU A 112 -1.90 6.95 -7.13
C LEU A 112 -0.98 6.87 -8.34
N SER A 113 -1.52 7.12 -9.54
CA SER A 113 -0.72 7.18 -10.78
C SER A 113 0.29 8.33 -10.75
N SER A 114 -0.07 9.46 -10.15
CA SER A 114 0.83 10.60 -9.99
C SER A 114 2.00 10.31 -9.05
N ILE A 115 1.76 9.61 -7.93
CA ILE A 115 2.81 9.34 -6.95
C ILE A 115 3.66 8.10 -7.28
N ALA A 116 3.08 7.08 -7.92
CA ALA A 116 3.80 5.87 -8.35
C ALA A 116 4.93 6.18 -9.35
N GLY A 117 4.80 7.28 -10.11
CA GLY A 117 5.84 7.76 -11.02
C GLY A 117 7.03 8.47 -10.35
N HIS A 118 6.91 8.87 -9.08
CA HIS A 118 7.95 9.61 -8.36
C HIS A 118 8.86 8.71 -7.51
N CYS A 119 8.54 7.42 -7.38
CA CYS A 119 9.32 6.46 -6.57
C CYS A 119 10.32 5.62 -7.40
N HIS A 120 10.43 5.86 -8.71
CA HIS A 120 11.49 5.31 -9.56
C HIS A 120 12.50 6.41 -9.93
N GLY A 121 13.34 6.80 -8.95
CA GLY A 121 14.64 7.41 -9.21
C GLY A 121 14.68 8.91 -9.47
N GLN A 122 14.69 9.70 -8.40
CA GLN A 122 15.47 10.94 -8.25
C GLN A 122 15.88 10.96 -6.76
N ASP A 123 17.12 10.83 -6.29
CA ASP A 123 18.45 11.10 -6.82
C ASP A 123 19.44 10.17 -6.10
N ALA A 124 20.16 9.34 -6.86
CA ALA A 124 21.45 8.83 -6.45
C ALA A 124 22.51 9.56 -7.30
N SER A 125 22.68 10.88 -7.12
CA SER A 125 23.81 11.62 -7.67
C SER A 125 23.94 13.04 -7.08
N MET A 126 24.32 13.14 -5.82
CA MET A 126 25.20 14.24 -5.41
C MET A 126 26.58 14.01 -6.05
N GLY A 127 26.69 14.39 -7.32
CA GLY A 127 27.88 14.21 -8.14
C GLY A 127 27.94 15.17 -9.33
N LEU A 128 27.49 16.42 -9.15
CA LEU A 128 27.68 17.47 -10.14
C LEU A 128 29.12 17.97 -10.06
N ALA A 129 30.04 17.18 -10.63
CA ALA A 129 31.36 17.66 -11.01
C ALA A 129 31.18 18.69 -12.14
N HIS A 130 31.35 19.93 -11.74
CA HIS A 130 31.68 21.08 -12.57
C HIS A 130 32.77 20.71 -13.58
N GLN A 131 32.51 20.83 -14.89
CA GLN A 131 33.06 21.88 -15.75
C GLN A 131 32.75 21.59 -17.23
N PHE A 132 32.07 22.53 -17.88
CA PHE A 132 32.04 22.67 -19.32
C PHE A 132 33.46 22.92 -19.85
N ALA A 133 33.92 22.14 -20.82
CA ALA A 133 34.91 22.58 -21.79
C ALA A 133 34.59 21.91 -23.14
N LEU A 134 33.80 22.62 -23.95
CA LEU A 134 33.61 22.31 -25.37
C LEU A 134 34.82 22.79 -26.15
N CYS A 135 35.13 22.04 -27.20
CA CYS A 135 36.20 22.25 -28.15
C CYS A 135 36.16 23.64 -28.82
N THR A 136 37.33 24.26 -28.90
CA THR A 136 37.81 25.05 -30.06
C THR A 136 39.23 24.65 -30.34
#